data_AF-A0A847ABF3-F1
#
_entry.id   AF-A0A847ABF3-F1
#
_cell.length_a   1.000
_cell.length_b   1.000
_cell.length_c   1.000
_cell.angle_alpha   90.00
_cell.angle_beta   90.00
_cell.angle_gamma   90.00
#
_symmetry.space_group_name_H-M   'P 1'
#
loop_
_entity.id
_entity.type
_entity.pdbx_description
1 polymer ?
#
loop_
_entity_poly.entity_id
_entity_poly.type
_entity_poly.pdbx_seq_one_letter_code
_entity_poly.pdbx_strand_id
1 'polypeptide(L)'
;MATVASLVGTCQQIRPHWAWKMVYPAIGLLFALFGPKIGFIGISGEQYHYLSPEASIVLTALWVGIFPVLIQQLDNIPGMAGHLLAVSFSLLLLVTVFSGQSLPDAFFMSLCGLCFLGAFWSRHGHMFRRMGDSLAALWGVMVAGTSVLGVSKGITFSTLMLLPLGLFAIPLAEASLHFASMALASRPQGAAALYRRLISRGLDHPSAVRFVTSLCALGGAVVAITQLGNSISVMFWISATIIFAGVAIIPFIIKMKESGDMPKRPFIWSTRVDNVSMDYALAKAGAAARSGRGVSLVCTVNALAVMDAEKNSAYSKALKDSFLTLADGTGLVWALRFLGQPVQERVTGIDFMTRLVRTAAAESLPLYLLGAREEVVRGAAEALTVRHPDLQIAGWRDGYFDPADQSVAEEIRSSGAKILFVAMGLPRQEIWIMENAPLLGDMVAVGVGGAFDVISGKLKRAPRIWQKLGLEWLYRLIQEPWRWKRDLDLFIFVIKVLLTRIGLYSGRKERNS
;
A
#
# COMPACT_ATOMS: atom_id res chain seq x y z
N MET A 1 2.94 -17.34 -23.62
CA MET A 1 1.81 -16.45 -23.25
C MET A 1 2.10 -15.54 -22.07
N ALA A 2 2.61 -16.03 -20.93
CA ALA A 2 2.89 -15.18 -19.77
C ALA A 2 3.90 -14.04 -20.07
N THR A 3 4.94 -14.32 -20.87
CA THR A 3 5.88 -13.31 -21.38
C THR A 3 5.22 -12.25 -22.27
N VAL A 4 4.31 -12.68 -23.17
CA VAL A 4 3.52 -11.77 -24.02
C VAL A 4 2.62 -10.87 -23.18
N ALA A 5 1.97 -11.41 -22.15
CA ALA A 5 1.19 -10.63 -21.20
C ALA A 5 2.04 -9.61 -20.42
N SER A 6 3.27 -9.99 -20.06
CA SER A 6 4.25 -9.08 -19.45
C SER A 6 4.60 -7.92 -20.37
N LEU A 7 4.85 -8.19 -21.66
CA LEU A 7 5.13 -7.15 -22.66
C LEU A 7 3.95 -6.18 -22.81
N VAL A 8 2.72 -6.69 -22.84
CA VAL A 8 1.51 -5.85 -22.85
C VAL A 8 1.43 -4.99 -21.60
N GLY A 9 1.71 -5.54 -20.42
CA GLY A 9 1.75 -4.77 -19.18
C GLY A 9 2.87 -3.72 -19.14
N THR A 10 4.02 -3.99 -19.78
CA THR A 10 5.09 -2.98 -19.96
C THR A 10 4.61 -1.86 -20.89
N CYS A 11 3.96 -2.20 -22.00
CA CYS A 11 3.39 -1.19 -22.91
C CYS A 11 2.30 -0.34 -22.25
N GLN A 12 1.51 -0.94 -21.35
CA GLN A 12 0.52 -0.25 -20.53
C GLN A 12 1.16 0.80 -19.61
N GLN A 13 2.33 0.52 -19.04
CA GLN A 13 3.08 1.49 -18.24
C GLN A 13 3.62 2.64 -19.09
N ILE A 14 4.11 2.35 -20.30
CA ILE A 14 4.67 3.37 -21.22
C ILE A 14 3.57 4.25 -21.81
N ARG A 15 2.39 3.68 -22.13
CA ARG A 15 1.27 4.38 -22.77
C ARG A 15 -0.05 4.13 -22.02
N PRO A 16 -0.31 4.81 -20.88
CA PRO A 16 -1.47 4.53 -20.03
C PRO A 16 -2.83 4.91 -20.65
N HIS A 17 -2.86 5.76 -21.68
CA HIS A 17 -4.10 6.25 -22.30
C HIS A 17 -4.78 5.26 -23.26
N TRP A 18 -4.10 4.17 -23.66
CA TRP A 18 -4.68 3.17 -24.56
C TRP A 18 -5.36 2.05 -23.77
N ALA A 19 -6.37 1.42 -24.37
CA ALA A 19 -7.17 0.36 -23.75
C ALA A 19 -6.44 -1.00 -23.71
N TRP A 20 -5.18 -1.04 -23.24
CA TRP A 20 -4.33 -2.23 -23.18
C TRP A 20 -4.99 -3.43 -22.50
N LYS A 21 -5.90 -3.19 -21.54
CA LYS A 21 -6.64 -4.26 -20.86
C LYS A 21 -7.51 -5.10 -21.80
N MET A 22 -7.91 -4.55 -22.95
CA MET A 22 -8.66 -5.27 -23.99
C MET A 22 -7.80 -6.28 -24.77
N VAL A 23 -6.47 -6.23 -24.60
CA VAL A 23 -5.55 -7.18 -25.25
C VAL A 23 -5.48 -8.52 -24.51
N TYR A 24 -5.75 -8.56 -23.19
CA TYR A 24 -5.70 -9.80 -22.41
C TYR A 24 -6.70 -10.88 -22.87
N PRO A 25 -7.95 -10.56 -23.24
CA PRO A 25 -8.85 -11.52 -23.88
C PRO A 25 -8.29 -12.14 -25.16
N ALA A 26 -7.57 -11.37 -25.99
CA ALA A 26 -6.92 -11.91 -27.20
C ALA A 26 -5.77 -12.86 -26.86
N ILE A 27 -4.98 -12.56 -25.82
CA ILE A 27 -3.97 -13.49 -25.29
C ILE A 27 -4.62 -14.78 -24.80
N GLY A 28 -5.77 -14.67 -24.10
CA GLY A 28 -6.56 -15.82 -23.66
C GLY A 28 -7.05 -16.66 -24.84
N LEU A 29 -7.56 -16.02 -25.91
CA LEU A 29 -8.01 -16.71 -27.11
C LEU A 29 -6.86 -17.45 -27.81
N LEU A 30 -5.71 -16.81 -27.99
CA LEU A 30 -4.53 -17.47 -28.56
C LEU A 30 -4.06 -18.64 -27.68
N PHE A 31 -4.10 -18.49 -26.35
CA PHE A 31 -3.80 -19.58 -25.43
C PHE A 31 -4.78 -20.75 -25.62
N ALA A 32 -6.08 -20.47 -25.74
CA ALA A 32 -7.11 -21.48 -25.92
C ALA A 32 -7.07 -22.17 -27.29
N LEU A 33 -6.56 -21.50 -28.34
CA LEU A 33 -6.44 -22.08 -29.67
C LEU A 33 -5.25 -23.05 -29.77
N PHE A 34 -4.09 -22.67 -29.23
CA PHE A 34 -2.83 -23.41 -29.39
C PHE A 34 -2.36 -24.18 -28.15
N GLY A 35 -3.03 -23.98 -27.01
CA GLY A 35 -2.63 -24.51 -25.71
C GLY A 35 -3.64 -25.51 -25.12
N PRO A 36 -3.41 -25.91 -23.85
CA PRO A 36 -4.33 -26.78 -23.12
C PRO A 36 -5.67 -26.08 -22.89
N LYS A 37 -6.76 -26.83 -22.96
CA LYS A 37 -8.12 -26.30 -22.89
C LYS A 37 -8.90 -26.94 -21.77
N ILE A 38 -9.86 -26.20 -21.25
CA ILE A 38 -10.87 -26.70 -20.30
C ILE A 38 -11.88 -27.52 -21.10
N GLY A 39 -11.65 -28.83 -21.21
CA GLY A 39 -12.42 -29.70 -22.12
C GLY A 39 -13.69 -30.31 -21.52
N PHE A 40 -13.82 -30.32 -20.20
CA PHE A 40 -14.95 -30.93 -19.50
C PHE A 40 -15.17 -30.22 -18.16
N ILE A 41 -16.32 -30.44 -17.52
CA ILE A 41 -16.66 -29.95 -16.18
C ILE A 41 -17.13 -31.13 -15.34
N GLY A 42 -16.47 -31.38 -14.20
CA GLY A 42 -16.88 -32.39 -13.22
C GLY A 42 -18.00 -31.86 -12.33
N ILE A 43 -19.12 -32.56 -12.28
CA ILE A 43 -20.21 -32.35 -11.32
C ILE A 43 -20.11 -33.42 -10.24
N SER A 44 -20.46 -33.08 -9.00
CA SER A 44 -20.48 -33.97 -7.83
C SER A 44 -20.95 -35.40 -8.18
N GLY A 45 -20.09 -36.41 -7.97
CA GLY A 45 -20.42 -37.83 -8.14
C GLY A 45 -19.98 -38.46 -9.48
N GLU A 46 -18.68 -38.42 -9.80
CA GLU A 46 -18.04 -39.06 -10.97
C GLU A 46 -18.61 -38.73 -12.36
N GLN A 47 -19.59 -37.80 -12.46
CA GLN A 47 -20.16 -37.37 -13.72
C GLN A 47 -19.35 -36.21 -14.32
N TYR A 48 -18.81 -36.44 -15.51
CA TYR A 48 -18.11 -35.43 -16.31
C TYR A 48 -18.99 -34.95 -17.46
N HIS A 49 -19.23 -33.64 -17.53
CA HIS A 49 -19.86 -32.99 -18.67
C HIS A 49 -18.79 -32.46 -19.62
N TYR A 50 -18.61 -33.11 -20.76
CA TYR A 50 -17.70 -32.65 -21.80
C TYR A 50 -18.26 -31.40 -22.50
N LEU A 51 -17.41 -30.40 -22.67
CA LEU A 51 -17.77 -29.15 -23.34
C LEU A 51 -17.60 -29.32 -24.85
N SER A 52 -18.42 -28.61 -25.64
CA SER A 52 -18.17 -28.50 -27.08
C SER A 52 -16.81 -27.83 -27.33
N PRO A 53 -16.16 -28.07 -28.48
CA PRO A 53 -14.88 -27.43 -28.81
C PRO A 53 -14.94 -25.90 -28.72
N GLU A 54 -16.05 -25.31 -29.16
CA GLU A 54 -16.28 -23.86 -29.12
C GLU A 54 -16.43 -23.37 -27.69
N ALA A 55 -17.24 -24.06 -26.88
CA ALA A 55 -17.44 -23.72 -25.47
C ALA A 55 -16.13 -23.85 -24.65
N SER A 56 -15.32 -24.88 -24.94
CA SER A 56 -14.01 -25.08 -24.33
C SER A 56 -13.04 -23.95 -24.65
N ILE A 57 -13.00 -23.49 -25.91
CA ILE A 57 -12.17 -22.35 -26.33
C ILE A 57 -12.62 -21.08 -25.62
N VAL A 58 -13.92 -20.77 -25.62
CA VAL A 58 -14.47 -19.56 -25.00
C VAL A 58 -14.18 -19.55 -23.49
N LEU A 59 -14.44 -20.65 -22.80
CA LEU A 59 -14.22 -20.75 -21.35
C LEU A 59 -12.74 -20.58 -21.00
N THR A 60 -11.85 -21.25 -21.73
CA THR A 60 -10.39 -21.14 -21.52
C THR A 60 -9.89 -19.72 -21.82
N ALA A 61 -10.41 -19.09 -22.88
CA ALA A 61 -10.02 -17.74 -23.27
C ALA A 61 -10.45 -16.70 -22.23
N LEU A 62 -11.67 -16.79 -21.72
CA LEU A 62 -12.17 -15.93 -20.65
C LEU A 62 -11.36 -16.14 -19.36
N TRP A 63 -11.09 -17.40 -19.00
CA TRP A 63 -10.32 -17.74 -17.81
C TRP A 63 -8.92 -17.12 -17.83
N VAL A 64 -8.16 -17.37 -18.89
CA VAL A 64 -6.78 -16.85 -19.03
C VAL A 64 -6.75 -15.34 -19.26
N GLY A 65 -7.79 -14.77 -19.87
CA GLY A 65 -7.89 -13.32 -20.12
C GLY A 65 -8.26 -12.49 -18.89
N ILE A 66 -9.06 -13.02 -17.97
CA ILE A 66 -9.53 -12.29 -16.78
C ILE A 66 -8.44 -12.18 -15.70
N PHE A 67 -7.67 -13.25 -15.48
CA PHE A 67 -6.69 -13.31 -14.38
C PHE A 67 -5.64 -12.18 -14.41
N PRO A 68 -5.03 -11.82 -15.56
CA PRO A 68 -4.13 -10.67 -15.65
C PRO A 68 -4.75 -9.37 -15.12
N VAL A 69 -6.01 -9.10 -15.49
CA VAL A 69 -6.74 -7.91 -15.05
C VAL A 69 -7.05 -7.99 -13.55
N LEU A 70 -7.43 -9.17 -13.05
CA LEU A 70 -7.71 -9.38 -11.64
C LEU A 70 -6.46 -9.19 -10.77
N ILE A 71 -5.32 -9.75 -11.16
CA ILE A 71 -4.05 -9.58 -10.43
C ILE A 71 -3.61 -8.11 -10.46
N GLN A 72 -3.77 -7.40 -11.58
CA GLN A 72 -3.50 -5.95 -11.64
C GLN A 72 -4.39 -5.14 -10.70
N GLN A 73 -5.67 -5.49 -10.57
CA GLN A 73 -6.57 -4.85 -9.62
C GLN A 73 -6.15 -5.11 -8.17
N LEU A 74 -5.77 -6.35 -7.86
CA LEU A 74 -5.26 -6.71 -6.54
C LEU A 74 -3.95 -6.03 -6.22
N ASP A 75 -3.08 -5.86 -7.22
CA ASP A 75 -1.81 -5.14 -7.08
C ASP A 75 -2.02 -3.65 -6.81
N ASN A 76 -3.24 -3.09 -6.97
CA ASN A 76 -3.55 -1.75 -6.43
C ASN A 76 -3.37 -1.69 -4.91
N ILE A 77 -3.50 -2.81 -4.20
CA ILE A 77 -3.20 -2.91 -2.78
C ILE A 77 -1.78 -3.47 -2.66
N PRO A 78 -0.83 -2.66 -2.18
CA PRO A 78 0.56 -3.07 -2.07
C PRO A 78 0.70 -4.38 -1.27
N GLY A 79 1.51 -5.33 -1.76
CA GLY A 79 1.73 -6.63 -1.12
C GLY A 79 0.58 -7.64 -1.20
N MET A 80 -0.65 -7.24 -1.51
CA MET A 80 -1.81 -8.14 -1.56
C MET A 80 -1.65 -9.21 -2.64
N ALA A 81 -1.40 -8.79 -3.87
CA ALA A 81 -1.26 -9.69 -5.00
C ALA A 81 -0.07 -10.65 -4.80
N GLY A 82 1.07 -10.16 -4.30
CA GLY A 82 2.23 -11.01 -4.05
C GLY A 82 2.04 -12.04 -2.93
N HIS A 83 1.43 -11.67 -1.79
CA HIS A 83 1.07 -12.63 -0.75
C HIS A 83 0.08 -13.67 -1.26
N LEU A 84 -0.94 -13.22 -2.01
CA LEU A 84 -1.96 -14.12 -2.53
C LEU A 84 -1.36 -15.11 -3.54
N LEU A 85 -0.43 -14.68 -4.39
CA LEU A 85 0.32 -15.55 -5.29
C LEU A 85 1.16 -16.57 -4.52
N ALA A 86 1.88 -16.15 -3.47
CA ALA A 86 2.67 -17.05 -2.63
C ALA A 86 1.80 -18.12 -1.96
N VAL A 87 0.66 -17.72 -1.40
CA VAL A 87 -0.36 -18.63 -0.84
C VAL A 87 -0.88 -19.57 -1.93
N SER A 88 -1.18 -19.05 -3.11
CA SER A 88 -1.76 -19.83 -4.22
C SER A 88 -0.83 -20.93 -4.67
N PHE A 89 0.43 -20.60 -4.99
CA PHE A 89 1.41 -21.60 -5.43
C PHE A 89 1.80 -22.57 -4.31
N SER A 90 1.79 -22.14 -3.05
CA SER A 90 2.03 -23.03 -1.91
C SER A 90 0.91 -24.06 -1.76
N LEU A 91 -0.34 -23.62 -1.86
CA LEU A 91 -1.51 -24.49 -1.72
C LEU A 91 -1.65 -25.42 -2.95
N LEU A 92 -1.39 -24.93 -4.16
CA LEU A 92 -1.29 -25.75 -5.37
C LEU A 92 -0.22 -26.84 -5.22
N LEU A 93 0.99 -26.49 -4.76
CA LEU A 93 2.06 -27.45 -4.53
C LEU A 93 1.62 -28.52 -3.51
N LEU A 94 1.03 -28.11 -2.39
CA LEU A 94 0.57 -29.02 -1.34
C LEU A 94 -0.52 -29.96 -1.88
N VAL A 95 -1.49 -29.45 -2.65
CA VAL A 95 -2.50 -30.30 -3.29
C VAL A 95 -1.88 -31.28 -4.28
N THR A 96 -0.91 -30.87 -5.10
CA THR A 96 -0.25 -31.80 -6.03
C THR A 96 0.45 -32.95 -5.30
N VAL A 97 1.16 -32.66 -4.20
CA VAL A 97 1.87 -33.67 -3.39
C VAL A 97 0.91 -34.62 -2.68
N PHE A 98 -0.17 -34.10 -2.09
CA PHE A 98 -1.10 -34.88 -1.27
C PHE A 98 -2.31 -35.43 -2.03
N SER A 99 -2.44 -35.15 -3.32
CA SER A 99 -3.51 -35.68 -4.18
C SER A 99 -3.44 -37.21 -4.35
N GLY A 100 -2.29 -37.82 -4.07
CA GLY A 100 -2.04 -39.25 -4.36
C GLY A 100 -1.96 -39.57 -5.85
N GLN A 101 -2.01 -38.55 -6.72
CA GLN A 101 -1.95 -38.69 -8.17
C GLN A 101 -0.62 -38.18 -8.74
N SER A 102 -0.16 -38.79 -9.83
CA SER A 102 1.06 -38.34 -10.53
C SER A 102 0.75 -37.12 -11.40
N LEU A 103 1.04 -35.92 -10.88
CA LEU A 103 0.85 -34.64 -11.56
C LEU A 103 2.19 -33.87 -11.69
N PRO A 104 3.20 -34.42 -12.39
CA PRO A 104 4.55 -33.84 -12.43
C PRO A 104 4.55 -32.41 -12.98
N ASP A 105 3.75 -32.13 -14.02
CA ASP A 105 3.70 -30.80 -14.63
C ASP A 105 3.18 -29.74 -13.65
N ALA A 106 2.08 -30.04 -12.95
CA ALA A 106 1.49 -29.11 -11.98
C ALA A 106 2.40 -28.89 -10.76
N PHE A 107 3.08 -29.96 -10.31
CA PHE A 107 4.07 -29.90 -9.25
C PHE A 107 5.24 -28.97 -9.64
N PHE A 108 5.89 -29.23 -10.78
CA PHE A 108 7.04 -28.42 -11.21
C PHE A 108 6.64 -26.98 -11.50
N MET A 109 5.48 -26.73 -12.10
CA MET A 109 5.04 -25.34 -12.31
C MET A 109 4.77 -24.60 -11.00
N SER A 110 4.21 -25.29 -10.00
CA SER A 110 3.93 -24.69 -8.70
C SER A 110 5.22 -24.43 -7.91
N LEU A 111 6.16 -25.37 -7.98
CA LEU A 111 7.50 -25.21 -7.41
C LEU A 111 8.26 -24.05 -8.09
N CYS A 112 8.29 -24.02 -9.43
CA CYS A 112 8.90 -22.92 -10.19
C CYS A 112 8.24 -21.57 -9.86
N GLY A 113 6.91 -21.53 -9.72
CA GLY A 113 6.18 -20.34 -9.30
C GLY A 113 6.65 -19.82 -7.94
N LEU A 114 6.81 -20.70 -6.95
CA LEU A 114 7.35 -20.34 -5.63
C LEU A 114 8.81 -19.89 -5.71
N CYS A 115 9.66 -20.58 -6.45
CA CYS A 115 11.06 -20.19 -6.63
C CYS A 115 11.19 -18.81 -7.28
N PHE A 116 10.39 -18.52 -8.31
CA PHE A 116 10.36 -17.21 -8.97
C PHE A 116 9.86 -16.10 -8.02
N LEU A 117 8.81 -16.36 -7.23
CA LEU A 117 8.37 -15.42 -6.20
C LEU A 117 9.45 -15.18 -5.14
N GLY A 118 10.11 -16.24 -4.66
CA GLY A 118 11.20 -16.15 -3.69
C GLY A 118 12.38 -15.33 -4.21
N ALA A 119 12.82 -15.58 -5.46
CA ALA A 119 13.89 -14.82 -6.11
C ALA A 119 13.51 -13.35 -6.30
N PHE A 120 12.29 -13.07 -6.74
CA PHE A 120 11.79 -11.70 -6.90
C PHE A 120 11.79 -10.93 -5.56
N TRP A 121 11.38 -11.58 -4.47
CA TRP A 121 11.22 -10.95 -3.16
C TRP A 121 12.55 -10.81 -2.42
N SER A 122 13.47 -11.75 -2.62
CA SER A 122 14.85 -11.67 -2.13
C SER A 122 15.58 -10.45 -2.68
N ARG A 123 15.36 -10.09 -3.95
CA ARG A 123 16.02 -8.94 -4.60
C ARG A 123 15.42 -7.57 -4.21
N HIS A 124 14.12 -7.50 -3.93
CA HIS A 124 13.42 -6.21 -3.78
C HIS A 124 13.10 -5.82 -2.31
N GLY A 125 13.42 -6.68 -1.33
CA GLY A 125 13.47 -6.35 0.10
C GLY A 125 12.12 -6.01 0.79
N HIS A 126 11.06 -5.75 0.04
CA HIS A 126 9.75 -5.35 0.56
C HIS A 126 8.61 -6.14 -0.06
N MET A 127 8.14 -7.12 0.71
CA MET A 127 6.95 -7.96 0.52
C MET A 127 5.62 -7.16 0.39
N PHE A 128 5.63 -5.87 0.71
CA PHE A 128 4.46 -4.98 0.60
C PHE A 128 4.57 -3.95 -0.54
N ARG A 129 5.40 -4.21 -1.55
CA ARG A 129 5.46 -3.37 -2.76
C ARG A 129 4.41 -3.83 -3.79
N ARG A 130 4.05 -2.90 -4.69
CA ARG A 130 3.39 -3.22 -5.95
C ARG A 130 4.33 -4.00 -6.87
N MET A 131 3.82 -5.03 -7.54
CA MET A 131 4.58 -5.77 -8.56
C MET A 131 4.65 -4.97 -9.87
N GLY A 132 3.64 -4.15 -10.16
CA GLY A 132 3.51 -3.40 -11.40
C GLY A 132 2.78 -4.18 -12.49
N ASP A 133 2.18 -3.44 -13.42
CA ASP A 133 1.28 -3.97 -14.45
C ASP A 133 1.87 -5.12 -15.28
N SER A 134 3.18 -5.07 -15.59
CA SER A 134 3.91 -6.12 -16.32
C SER A 134 3.96 -7.44 -15.56
N LEU A 135 4.46 -7.42 -14.32
CA LEU A 135 4.59 -8.62 -13.49
C LEU A 135 3.22 -9.14 -13.06
N ALA A 136 2.28 -8.25 -12.75
CA ALA A 136 0.90 -8.64 -12.44
C ALA A 136 0.25 -9.40 -13.60
N ALA A 137 0.45 -8.94 -14.85
CA ALA A 137 -0.07 -9.62 -16.02
C ALA A 137 0.60 -10.99 -16.26
N LEU A 138 1.92 -11.06 -16.11
CA LEU A 138 2.68 -12.31 -16.20
C LEU A 138 2.16 -13.35 -15.19
N TRP A 139 2.06 -12.97 -13.92
CA TRP A 139 1.60 -13.85 -12.86
C TRP A 139 0.14 -14.28 -13.04
N GLY A 140 -0.73 -13.38 -13.52
CA GLY A 140 -2.11 -13.72 -13.85
C GLY A 140 -2.20 -14.85 -14.89
N VAL A 141 -1.44 -14.76 -15.98
CA VAL A 141 -1.41 -15.83 -16.99
C VAL A 141 -0.78 -17.11 -16.45
N MET A 142 0.26 -17.02 -15.60
CA MET A 142 0.88 -18.20 -15.00
C MET A 142 -0.10 -18.97 -14.11
N VAL A 143 -0.80 -18.27 -13.19
CA VAL A 143 -1.79 -18.90 -12.30
C VAL A 143 -2.93 -19.52 -13.11
N ALA A 144 -3.47 -18.79 -14.08
CA ALA A 144 -4.52 -19.31 -14.95
C ALA A 144 -4.04 -20.53 -15.75
N GLY A 145 -2.84 -20.46 -16.34
CA GLY A 145 -2.25 -21.57 -17.09
C GLY A 145 -2.02 -22.82 -16.24
N THR A 146 -1.49 -22.67 -15.01
CA THR A 146 -1.31 -23.80 -14.07
C THR A 146 -2.62 -24.49 -13.74
N SER A 147 -3.70 -23.71 -13.57
CA SER A 147 -5.03 -24.26 -13.29
C SER A 147 -5.64 -25.03 -14.47
N VAL A 148 -5.41 -24.56 -15.70
CA VAL A 148 -5.91 -25.22 -16.92
C VAL A 148 -5.16 -26.50 -17.23
N LEU A 149 -3.85 -26.55 -16.97
CA LEU A 149 -3.05 -27.77 -17.17
C LEU A 149 -3.50 -28.92 -16.26
N GLY A 150 -3.95 -28.61 -15.04
CA GLY A 150 -4.54 -29.61 -14.14
C GLY A 150 -5.82 -30.24 -14.69
N VAL A 151 -6.63 -29.46 -15.40
CA VAL A 151 -7.88 -29.91 -16.02
C VAL A 151 -7.62 -30.82 -17.22
N SER A 152 -6.66 -30.46 -18.07
CA SER A 152 -6.50 -31.06 -19.40
C SER A 152 -6.03 -32.53 -19.40
N LYS A 153 -5.52 -33.06 -18.28
CA LYS A 153 -4.99 -34.44 -18.17
C LYS A 153 -5.88 -35.44 -17.44
N GLY A 154 -7.16 -35.11 -17.22
CA GLY A 154 -8.21 -36.12 -17.03
C GLY A 154 -8.46 -36.67 -15.62
N ILE A 155 -7.80 -36.21 -14.54
CA ILE A 155 -8.04 -36.80 -13.19
C ILE A 155 -8.16 -35.75 -12.06
N THR A 156 -8.00 -34.45 -12.33
CA THR A 156 -8.10 -33.38 -11.32
C THR A 156 -8.81 -32.12 -11.81
N PHE A 157 -9.85 -32.28 -12.64
CA PHE A 157 -10.67 -31.14 -13.08
C PHE A 157 -11.20 -30.33 -11.90
N SER A 158 -11.72 -31.02 -10.90
CA SER A 158 -12.24 -30.40 -9.69
C SER A 158 -11.13 -29.69 -8.91
N THR A 159 -9.99 -30.34 -8.67
CA THR A 159 -8.91 -29.85 -7.79
C THR A 159 -8.16 -28.62 -8.27
N LEU A 160 -7.70 -28.59 -9.51
CA LEU A 160 -6.78 -27.53 -9.93
C LEU A 160 -7.48 -26.30 -10.53
N MET A 161 -8.74 -26.44 -10.98
CA MET A 161 -9.53 -25.31 -11.48
C MET A 161 -10.37 -24.62 -10.40
N LEU A 162 -10.98 -25.37 -9.47
CA LEU A 162 -11.78 -24.77 -8.39
C LEU A 162 -10.91 -24.15 -7.29
N LEU A 163 -9.68 -24.60 -7.13
CA LEU A 163 -8.78 -24.09 -6.09
C LEU A 163 -8.39 -22.61 -6.29
N PRO A 164 -8.02 -22.15 -7.51
CA PRO A 164 -7.96 -20.72 -7.81
C PRO A 164 -9.29 -20.00 -7.58
N LEU A 165 -10.45 -20.61 -7.89
CA LEU A 165 -11.74 -19.98 -7.57
C LEU A 165 -11.90 -19.76 -6.07
N GLY A 166 -11.54 -20.73 -5.22
CA GLY A 166 -11.57 -20.59 -3.76
C GLY A 166 -10.56 -19.56 -3.23
N LEU A 167 -9.32 -19.60 -3.73
CA LEU A 167 -8.26 -18.66 -3.36
C LEU A 167 -8.55 -17.23 -3.80
N PHE A 168 -9.19 -17.03 -4.94
CA PHE A 168 -9.50 -15.71 -5.47
C PHE A 168 -10.98 -15.33 -5.28
N ALA A 169 -11.76 -16.11 -4.51
CA ALA A 169 -13.21 -15.92 -4.34
C ALA A 169 -13.56 -14.51 -3.85
N ILE A 170 -12.87 -14.03 -2.81
CA ILE A 170 -13.11 -12.70 -2.25
C ILE A 170 -12.70 -11.60 -3.25
N PRO A 171 -11.47 -11.59 -3.80
CA PRO A 171 -11.10 -10.66 -4.86
C PRO A 171 -12.06 -10.64 -6.06
N LEU A 172 -12.49 -11.82 -6.52
CA LEU A 172 -13.34 -11.98 -7.68
C LEU A 172 -14.76 -11.47 -7.39
N ALA A 173 -15.31 -11.74 -6.21
CA ALA A 173 -16.59 -11.21 -5.76
C ALA A 173 -16.55 -9.68 -5.65
N GLU A 174 -15.49 -9.12 -5.08
CA GLU A 174 -15.33 -7.67 -4.96
C GLU A 174 -15.12 -6.98 -6.30
N ALA A 175 -14.35 -7.59 -7.21
CA ALA A 175 -14.18 -7.10 -8.58
C ALA A 175 -15.52 -7.11 -9.33
N SER A 176 -16.29 -8.19 -9.19
CA SER A 176 -17.62 -8.32 -9.80
C SER A 176 -18.60 -7.28 -9.28
N LEU A 177 -18.65 -7.08 -7.95
CA LEU A 177 -19.46 -6.03 -7.32
C LEU A 177 -19.01 -4.62 -7.75
N HIS A 178 -17.70 -4.38 -7.88
CA HIS A 178 -17.19 -3.11 -8.39
C HIS A 178 -17.68 -2.84 -9.81
N PHE A 179 -17.53 -3.79 -10.74
CA PHE A 179 -18.00 -3.65 -12.12
C PHE A 179 -19.53 -3.46 -12.18
N ALA A 180 -20.29 -4.24 -11.42
CA ALA A 180 -21.74 -4.07 -11.32
C ALA A 180 -22.13 -2.68 -10.79
N SER A 181 -21.43 -2.19 -9.75
CA SER A 181 -21.67 -0.85 -9.21
C SER A 181 -21.30 0.27 -10.18
N MET A 182 -20.28 0.07 -11.02
CA MET A 182 -19.88 1.03 -12.04
C MET A 182 -20.90 1.12 -13.19
N ALA A 183 -21.60 0.02 -13.48
CA ALA A 183 -22.66 -0.02 -14.48
C ALA A 183 -24.01 0.52 -13.95
N LEU A 184 -24.32 0.32 -12.66
CA LEU A 184 -25.66 0.52 -12.11
C LEU A 184 -25.78 1.65 -11.08
N ALA A 185 -24.68 2.12 -10.47
CA ALA A 185 -24.74 3.10 -9.38
C ALA A 185 -24.16 4.46 -9.76
N SER A 186 -24.81 5.53 -9.31
CA SER A 186 -24.33 6.92 -9.44
C SER A 186 -23.09 7.23 -8.58
N ARG A 187 -22.78 6.37 -7.60
CA ARG A 187 -21.55 6.39 -6.80
C ARG A 187 -20.95 4.98 -6.73
N PRO A 188 -20.00 4.63 -7.61
CA PRO A 188 -19.40 3.29 -7.63
C PRO A 188 -18.67 3.01 -6.31
N GLN A 189 -18.89 1.82 -5.73
CA GLN A 189 -18.11 1.37 -4.59
C GLN A 189 -16.74 0.91 -5.11
N GLY A 190 -15.64 1.42 -4.56
CA GLY A 190 -14.31 1.02 -5.07
C GLY A 190 -14.01 -0.48 -4.88
N ALA A 191 -12.99 -1.00 -5.57
CA ALA A 191 -12.47 -2.34 -5.32
C ALA A 191 -11.94 -2.48 -3.87
N ALA A 192 -11.84 -3.70 -3.35
CA ALA A 192 -11.28 -3.98 -2.02
C ALA A 192 -12.09 -3.43 -0.83
N ALA A 193 -13.38 -3.76 -0.76
CA ALA A 193 -14.28 -3.29 0.28
C ALA A 193 -13.91 -3.88 1.66
N LEU A 194 -13.60 -5.17 1.72
CA LEU A 194 -13.18 -5.90 2.91
C LEU A 194 -11.88 -5.31 3.46
N TYR A 195 -10.84 -5.20 2.63
CA TYR A 195 -9.57 -4.59 3.03
C TYR A 195 -9.79 -3.18 3.60
N ARG A 196 -10.56 -2.32 2.92
CA ARG A 196 -10.84 -0.96 3.41
C ARG A 196 -11.64 -0.94 4.71
N ARG A 197 -12.56 -1.89 4.91
CA ARG A 197 -13.26 -2.07 6.20
C ARG A 197 -12.30 -2.46 7.32
N LEU A 198 -11.35 -3.36 7.05
CA LEU A 198 -10.33 -3.78 8.01
C LEU A 198 -9.43 -2.60 8.41
N ILE A 199 -8.94 -1.83 7.44
CA ILE A 199 -8.18 -0.60 7.70
C ILE A 199 -9.01 0.39 8.53
N SER A 200 -10.30 0.59 8.19
CA SER A 200 -11.15 1.50 8.97
C SER A 200 -11.44 1.04 10.40
N ARG A 201 -11.29 -0.27 10.68
CA ARG A 201 -11.35 -0.83 12.04
C ARG A 201 -10.01 -0.81 12.75
N GLY A 202 -9.00 -0.12 12.20
CA GLY A 202 -7.70 0.07 12.85
C GLY A 202 -6.65 -1.02 12.60
N LEU A 203 -6.93 -2.03 11.75
CA LEU A 203 -5.91 -3.00 11.37
C LEU A 203 -4.86 -2.35 10.49
N ASP A 204 -3.58 -2.52 10.84
CA ASP A 204 -2.45 -2.04 10.04
C ASP A 204 -2.41 -2.73 8.69
N HIS A 205 -1.81 -2.07 7.69
CA HIS A 205 -1.80 -2.56 6.32
C HIS A 205 -1.25 -3.99 6.18
N PRO A 206 -0.08 -4.34 6.74
CA PRO A 206 0.43 -5.71 6.73
C PRO A 206 -0.54 -6.73 7.33
N SER A 207 -1.14 -6.38 8.47
CA SER A 207 -2.14 -7.22 9.14
C SER A 207 -3.39 -7.42 8.31
N ALA A 208 -3.93 -6.36 7.70
CA ALA A 208 -5.11 -6.43 6.86
C ALA A 208 -4.87 -7.26 5.60
N VAL A 209 -3.71 -7.10 4.95
CA VAL A 209 -3.29 -7.93 3.81
C VAL A 209 -3.24 -9.40 4.22
N ARG A 210 -2.50 -9.73 5.29
CA ARG A 210 -2.37 -11.10 5.80
C ARG A 210 -3.72 -11.72 6.14
N PHE A 211 -4.63 -10.94 6.74
CA PHE A 211 -5.97 -11.42 7.10
C PHE A 211 -6.79 -11.77 5.85
N VAL A 212 -6.85 -10.87 4.86
CA VAL A 212 -7.58 -11.12 3.61
C VAL A 212 -7.00 -12.32 2.88
N THR A 213 -5.67 -12.42 2.78
CA THR A 213 -5.03 -13.57 2.13
C THR A 213 -5.20 -14.86 2.92
N SER A 214 -5.28 -14.81 4.25
CA SER A 214 -5.57 -16.00 5.08
C SER A 214 -7.01 -16.48 4.90
N LEU A 215 -7.97 -15.57 4.76
CA LEU A 215 -9.36 -15.91 4.46
C LEU A 215 -9.49 -16.54 3.07
N CYS A 216 -8.75 -16.00 2.10
CA CYS A 216 -8.60 -16.60 0.77
C CYS A 216 -7.94 -17.99 0.83
N ALA A 217 -6.89 -18.16 1.62
CA ALA A 217 -6.23 -19.45 1.84
C ALA A 217 -7.19 -20.49 2.41
N LEU A 218 -8.05 -20.10 3.36
CA LEU A 218 -9.10 -20.97 3.90
C LEU A 218 -10.11 -21.37 2.82
N GLY A 219 -10.55 -20.42 1.99
CA GLY A 219 -11.42 -20.73 0.84
C GLY A 219 -10.79 -21.77 -0.08
N GLY A 220 -9.52 -21.60 -0.42
CA GLY A 220 -8.74 -22.58 -1.20
C GLY A 220 -8.58 -23.92 -0.51
N ALA A 221 -8.31 -23.94 0.81
CA ALA A 221 -8.16 -25.17 1.59
C ALA A 221 -9.47 -25.95 1.71
N VAL A 222 -10.60 -25.27 1.89
CA VAL A 222 -11.93 -25.90 1.91
C VAL A 222 -12.23 -26.56 0.57
N VAL A 223 -11.94 -25.88 -0.54
CA VAL A 223 -12.08 -26.46 -1.88
C VAL A 223 -11.15 -27.67 -2.06
N ALA A 224 -9.91 -27.59 -1.58
CA ALA A 224 -9.00 -28.73 -1.63
C ALA A 224 -9.52 -29.94 -0.82
N ILE A 225 -10.05 -29.71 0.39
CA ILE A 225 -10.60 -30.75 1.27
C ILE A 225 -11.78 -31.46 0.63
N THR A 226 -12.71 -30.74 -0.01
CA THR A 226 -13.90 -31.36 -0.62
C THR A 226 -13.58 -32.26 -1.81
N GLN A 227 -12.34 -32.23 -2.29
CA GLN A 227 -11.93 -32.89 -3.53
C GLN A 227 -10.85 -33.93 -3.32
N LEU A 228 -10.11 -33.85 -2.22
CA LEU A 228 -9.36 -34.97 -1.68
C LEU A 228 -10.39 -35.96 -1.12
N GLY A 229 -10.64 -37.08 -1.82
CA GLY A 229 -11.65 -38.09 -1.42
C GLY A 229 -11.37 -38.73 -0.05
N ASN A 230 -12.23 -39.64 0.41
CA ASN A 230 -12.13 -40.29 1.72
C ASN A 230 -10.79 -41.06 1.90
N SER A 231 -9.86 -40.44 2.60
CA SER A 231 -8.55 -41.00 2.96
C SER A 231 -8.05 -40.33 4.24
N ILE A 232 -7.09 -40.94 4.94
CA ILE A 232 -6.41 -40.39 6.12
C ILE A 232 -5.88 -38.96 5.87
N SER A 233 -5.55 -38.64 4.61
CA SER A 233 -5.18 -37.29 4.16
C SER A 233 -6.24 -36.24 4.47
N VAL A 234 -7.54 -36.53 4.34
CA VAL A 234 -8.63 -35.57 4.62
C VAL A 234 -8.65 -35.15 6.08
N MET A 235 -8.50 -36.09 7.02
CA MET A 235 -8.41 -35.76 8.45
C MET A 235 -7.22 -34.85 8.74
N PHE A 236 -6.05 -35.14 8.15
CA PHE A 236 -4.88 -34.29 8.29
C PHE A 236 -5.13 -32.88 7.74
N TRP A 237 -5.75 -32.75 6.57
CA TRP A 237 -6.07 -31.46 5.96
C TRP A 237 -7.12 -30.66 6.74
N ILE A 238 -8.14 -31.32 7.30
CA ILE A 238 -9.13 -30.69 8.18
C ILE A 238 -8.43 -30.17 9.44
N SER A 239 -7.60 -30.99 10.11
CA SER A 239 -6.85 -30.58 11.29
C SER A 239 -5.89 -29.42 10.98
N ALA A 240 -5.15 -29.49 9.89
CA ALA A 240 -4.25 -28.43 9.45
C ALA A 240 -5.00 -27.12 9.15
N THR A 241 -6.17 -27.20 8.51
CA THR A 241 -7.01 -26.04 8.20
C THR A 241 -7.61 -25.40 9.46
N ILE A 242 -8.05 -26.21 10.43
CA ILE A 242 -8.54 -25.72 11.72
C ILE A 242 -7.42 -25.03 12.50
N ILE A 243 -6.23 -25.65 12.58
CA ILE A 243 -5.06 -25.06 13.24
C ILE A 243 -4.67 -23.75 12.55
N PHE A 244 -4.63 -23.73 11.21
CA PHE A 244 -4.33 -22.53 10.44
C PHE A 244 -5.37 -21.44 10.68
N ALA A 245 -6.67 -21.74 10.68
CA ALA A 245 -7.71 -20.77 11.03
C ALA A 245 -7.52 -20.23 12.45
N GLY A 246 -7.18 -21.12 13.40
CA GLY A 246 -6.90 -20.78 14.78
C GLY A 246 -5.75 -19.78 14.92
N VAL A 247 -4.62 -20.04 14.26
CA VAL A 247 -3.41 -19.21 14.35
C VAL A 247 -3.50 -17.95 13.49
N ALA A 248 -4.10 -18.03 12.31
CA ALA A 248 -4.06 -16.95 11.31
C ALA A 248 -5.29 -16.03 11.34
N ILE A 249 -6.42 -16.44 11.94
CA ILE A 249 -7.66 -15.62 11.95
C ILE A 249 -8.07 -15.19 13.35
N ILE A 250 -8.01 -16.08 14.35
CA ILE A 250 -8.49 -15.77 15.71
C ILE A 250 -7.76 -14.56 16.32
N PRO A 251 -6.43 -14.42 16.24
CA PRO A 251 -5.74 -13.24 16.77
C PRO A 251 -6.23 -11.93 16.14
N PHE A 252 -6.63 -11.96 14.87
CA PHE A 252 -7.17 -10.80 14.17
C PHE A 252 -8.60 -10.49 14.57
N ILE A 253 -9.44 -11.50 14.80
CA ILE A 253 -10.79 -11.30 15.32
C ILE A 253 -10.73 -10.67 16.71
N ILE A 254 -9.82 -11.14 17.57
CA ILE A 254 -9.59 -10.55 18.90
C ILE A 254 -9.12 -9.10 18.75
N LYS A 255 -8.09 -8.84 17.93
CA LYS A 255 -7.58 -7.49 17.67
C LYS A 255 -8.65 -6.55 17.10
N MET A 256 -9.53 -7.04 16.22
CA MET A 256 -10.67 -6.26 15.69
C MET A 256 -11.75 -5.99 16.72
N LYS A 257 -11.94 -6.89 17.69
CA LYS A 257 -12.92 -6.70 18.77
C LYS A 257 -12.41 -5.68 19.80
N GLU A 258 -11.10 -5.67 20.04
CA GLU A 258 -10.43 -4.67 20.89
C GLU A 258 -10.30 -3.31 20.21
N SER A 259 -10.15 -3.29 18.88
CA SER A 259 -10.09 -2.06 18.08
C SER A 259 -11.52 -1.63 17.73
N GLY A 260 -12.10 -0.72 18.52
CA GLY A 260 -13.37 -0.07 18.16
C GLY A 260 -13.31 0.61 16.78
N ASP A 261 -14.46 1.03 16.23
CA ASP A 261 -14.49 1.76 14.95
C ASP A 261 -13.59 3.00 15.04
N MET A 262 -12.44 2.95 14.36
CA MET A 262 -11.48 4.02 14.41
C MET A 262 -11.98 5.17 13.53
N PRO A 263 -11.88 6.43 13.97
CA PRO A 263 -12.21 7.55 13.11
C PRO A 263 -11.29 7.49 11.88
N LYS A 264 -11.85 7.57 10.66
CA LYS A 264 -11.03 7.61 9.42
C LYS A 264 -10.17 8.87 9.35
N ARG A 265 -10.70 9.98 9.88
CA ARG A 265 -10.01 11.26 10.02
C ARG A 265 -10.24 11.82 11.43
N PRO A 266 -9.47 11.36 12.43
CA PRO A 266 -9.43 11.99 13.74
C PRO A 266 -9.17 13.48 13.57
N PHE A 267 -9.78 14.29 14.42
CA PHE A 267 -9.60 15.73 14.42
C PHE A 267 -9.34 16.22 15.84
N ILE A 268 -8.45 17.19 15.93
CA ILE A 268 -8.21 17.93 17.16
C ILE A 268 -8.35 19.41 16.81
N TRP A 269 -9.38 20.03 17.37
CA TRP A 269 -9.76 21.42 17.09
C TRP A 269 -9.94 21.69 15.58
N SER A 270 -9.07 22.50 14.96
CA SER A 270 -9.11 22.83 13.53
C SER A 270 -8.33 21.86 12.64
N THR A 271 -7.62 20.88 13.21
CA THR A 271 -6.69 20.02 12.48
C THR A 271 -7.23 18.60 12.35
N ARG A 272 -7.45 18.15 11.11
CA ARG A 272 -7.74 16.74 10.80
C ARG A 272 -6.44 15.99 10.55
N VAL A 273 -6.36 14.76 11.02
CA VAL A 273 -5.23 13.85 10.81
C VAL A 273 -5.77 12.62 10.06
N ASP A 274 -5.05 12.13 9.07
CA ASP A 274 -5.38 10.88 8.40
C ASP A 274 -4.93 9.70 9.27
N ASN A 275 -5.87 8.81 9.58
CA ASN A 275 -5.60 7.63 10.39
C ASN A 275 -5.07 6.49 9.51
N VAL A 276 -3.77 6.52 9.24
CA VAL A 276 -3.11 5.60 8.31
C VAL A 276 -1.80 5.06 8.87
N SER A 277 -1.46 3.83 8.50
CA SER A 277 -0.12 3.25 8.72
C SER A 277 0.95 3.91 7.85
N MET A 278 2.21 3.83 8.30
CA MET A 278 3.39 4.28 7.56
C MET A 278 3.46 3.68 6.17
N ASP A 279 3.26 2.36 6.05
CA ASP A 279 3.35 1.65 4.77
C ASP A 279 2.26 2.08 3.80
N TYR A 280 1.03 2.32 4.30
CA TYR A 280 -0.05 2.87 3.49
C TYR A 280 0.25 4.30 3.01
N ALA A 281 0.76 5.16 3.90
CA ALA A 281 1.13 6.53 3.57
C ALA A 281 2.22 6.56 2.48
N LEU A 282 3.25 5.72 2.61
CA LEU A 282 4.33 5.59 1.63
C LEU A 282 3.83 5.10 0.28
N ALA A 283 2.97 4.07 0.28
CA ALA A 283 2.41 3.56 -0.96
C ALA A 283 1.54 4.60 -1.68
N LYS A 284 0.73 5.35 -0.92
CA LYS A 284 -0.13 6.41 -1.46
C LYS A 284 0.70 7.56 -2.03
N ALA A 285 1.77 7.97 -1.33
CA ALA A 285 2.71 8.98 -1.80
C ALA A 285 3.48 8.50 -3.05
N GLY A 286 4.06 7.31 -3.03
CA GLY A 286 4.74 6.74 -4.20
C GLY A 286 3.84 6.63 -5.43
N ALA A 287 2.57 6.24 -5.23
CA ALA A 287 1.58 6.23 -6.31
C ALA A 287 1.26 7.63 -6.83
N ALA A 288 1.11 8.61 -5.94
CA ALA A 288 0.87 10.01 -6.32
C ALA A 288 2.02 10.57 -7.17
N ALA A 289 3.27 10.30 -6.77
CA ALA A 289 4.48 10.74 -7.50
C ALA A 289 4.54 10.21 -8.94
N ARG A 290 3.93 9.05 -9.22
CA ARG A 290 3.84 8.46 -10.57
C ARG A 290 2.62 8.92 -11.37
N SER A 291 1.52 9.25 -10.69
CA SER A 291 0.21 9.43 -11.34
C SER A 291 0.05 10.72 -12.12
N GLY A 292 0.88 11.75 -11.86
CA GLY A 292 0.86 13.01 -12.60
C GLY A 292 -0.43 13.82 -12.43
N ARG A 293 -0.87 14.07 -11.19
CA ARG A 293 -2.14 14.77 -10.89
C ARG A 293 -1.93 16.00 -9.99
N GLY A 294 -0.96 16.84 -10.33
CA GLY A 294 -0.58 18.03 -9.58
C GLY A 294 0.20 17.71 -8.30
N VAL A 295 0.36 18.74 -7.45
CA VAL A 295 1.09 18.62 -6.19
C VAL A 295 0.26 17.86 -5.15
N SER A 296 0.82 16.77 -4.63
CA SER A 296 0.28 16.03 -3.49
C SER A 296 1.06 16.38 -2.22
N LEU A 297 0.55 17.35 -1.45
CA LEU A 297 1.16 17.79 -0.19
C LEU A 297 0.97 16.75 0.93
N VAL A 298 2.08 16.31 1.53
CA VAL A 298 2.10 15.46 2.73
C VAL A 298 2.61 16.29 3.91
N CYS A 299 1.77 16.47 4.92
CA CYS A 299 2.07 17.21 6.13
C CYS A 299 2.35 16.25 7.29
N THR A 300 3.39 16.50 8.09
CA THR A 300 3.68 15.73 9.32
C THR A 300 3.46 16.62 10.54
N VAL A 301 2.40 16.34 11.28
CA VAL A 301 1.84 17.26 12.28
C VAL A 301 2.14 16.75 13.69
N ASN A 302 2.59 17.66 14.55
CA ASN A 302 2.81 17.41 15.98
C ASN A 302 1.94 18.34 16.84
N ALA A 303 2.05 18.25 18.16
CA ALA A 303 1.26 19.06 19.09
C ALA A 303 1.39 20.58 18.85
N LEU A 304 2.61 21.07 18.60
CA LEU A 304 2.86 22.49 18.34
C LEU A 304 2.27 22.93 17.00
N ALA A 305 2.33 22.07 15.98
CA ALA A 305 1.73 22.32 14.68
C ALA A 305 0.21 22.49 14.78
N VAL A 306 -0.46 21.65 15.58
CA VAL A 306 -1.91 21.80 15.85
C VAL A 306 -2.21 23.15 16.52
N MET A 307 -1.39 23.55 17.50
CA MET A 307 -1.55 24.85 18.17
C MET A 307 -1.34 26.04 17.22
N ASP A 308 -0.41 25.92 16.28
CA ASP A 308 -0.14 26.94 15.27
C ASP A 308 -1.28 27.03 14.23
N ALA A 309 -1.85 25.89 13.83
CA ALA A 309 -3.01 25.84 12.95
C ALA A 309 -4.28 26.47 13.55
N GLU A 310 -4.40 26.58 14.87
CA GLU A 310 -5.49 27.35 15.49
C GLU A 310 -5.31 28.86 15.32
N LYS A 311 -4.05 29.33 15.32
CA LYS A 311 -3.69 30.75 15.25
C LYS A 311 -3.56 31.26 13.81
N ASN A 312 -3.13 30.39 12.88
CA ASN A 312 -2.81 30.75 11.51
C ASN A 312 -3.80 30.11 10.51
N SER A 313 -4.66 30.95 9.90
CA SER A 313 -5.66 30.49 8.93
C SER A 313 -5.06 29.97 7.63
N ALA A 314 -3.95 30.53 7.16
CA ALA A 314 -3.27 30.05 5.95
C ALA A 314 -2.72 28.63 6.16
N TYR A 315 -2.11 28.40 7.33
CA TYR A 315 -1.60 27.07 7.69
C TYR A 315 -2.73 26.05 7.89
N SER A 316 -3.81 26.44 8.59
CA SER A 316 -5.00 25.59 8.74
C SER A 316 -5.59 25.18 7.40
N LYS A 317 -5.65 26.11 6.43
CA LYS A 317 -6.08 25.82 5.06
C LYS A 317 -5.14 24.84 4.36
N ALA A 318 -3.82 25.05 4.48
CA ALA A 318 -2.83 24.13 3.90
C ALA A 318 -2.96 22.70 4.44
N LEU A 319 -3.19 22.53 5.75
CA LEU A 319 -3.45 21.22 6.35
C LEU A 319 -4.76 20.60 5.83
N LYS A 320 -5.83 21.40 5.75
CA LYS A 320 -7.15 20.95 5.26
C LYS A 320 -7.10 20.44 3.82
N ASP A 321 -6.38 21.15 2.95
CA ASP A 321 -6.30 20.86 1.52
C ASP A 321 -5.16 19.87 1.18
N SER A 322 -4.41 19.41 2.19
CA SER A 322 -3.31 18.46 2.02
C SER A 322 -3.79 17.08 1.54
N PHE A 323 -2.91 16.39 0.81
CA PHE A 323 -3.16 15.03 0.32
C PHE A 323 -3.11 13.96 1.43
N LEU A 324 -2.21 14.17 2.41
CA LEU A 324 -2.09 13.38 3.63
C LEU A 324 -1.65 14.27 4.79
N THR A 325 -2.36 14.19 5.91
CA THR A 325 -1.94 14.78 7.19
C THR A 325 -1.57 13.69 8.19
N LEU A 326 -0.28 13.51 8.48
CA LEU A 326 0.28 12.40 9.25
C LEU A 326 0.56 12.80 10.70
N ALA A 327 0.31 11.91 11.66
CA ALA A 327 0.62 12.14 13.07
C ALA A 327 2.09 11.83 13.41
N ASP A 328 2.91 12.87 13.60
CA ASP A 328 4.36 12.72 13.88
C ASP A 328 4.65 12.60 15.39
N GLY A 329 4.09 13.53 16.17
CA GLY A 329 4.47 13.71 17.57
C GLY A 329 3.73 12.78 18.54
N THR A 330 4.45 12.18 19.49
CA THR A 330 3.85 11.35 20.55
C THR A 330 2.78 12.09 21.35
N GLY A 331 3.00 13.38 21.65
CA GLY A 331 2.01 14.21 22.34
C GLY A 331 0.67 14.33 21.59
N LEU A 332 0.71 14.43 20.25
CA LEU A 332 -0.50 14.46 19.42
C LEU A 332 -1.22 13.11 19.45
N VAL A 333 -0.48 12.02 19.27
CA VAL A 333 -1.03 10.65 19.32
C VAL A 333 -1.71 10.38 20.67
N TRP A 334 -1.08 10.80 21.77
CA TRP A 334 -1.63 10.66 23.11
C TRP A 334 -2.87 11.52 23.32
N ALA A 335 -2.85 12.78 22.88
CA ALA A 335 -4.00 13.68 22.96
C ALA A 335 -5.21 13.12 22.19
N LEU A 336 -4.99 12.66 20.95
CA LEU A 336 -6.01 12.03 20.13
C LEU A 336 -6.60 10.79 20.81
N ARG A 337 -5.75 9.93 21.39
CA ARG A 337 -6.21 8.77 22.17
C ARG A 337 -7.02 9.16 23.40
N PHE A 338 -6.54 10.16 24.17
CA PHE A 338 -7.21 10.66 25.37
C PHE A 338 -8.58 11.30 25.06
N LEU A 339 -8.70 11.96 23.91
CA LEU A 339 -9.94 12.53 23.41
C LEU A 339 -10.89 11.50 22.77
N GLY A 340 -10.53 10.21 22.77
CA GLY A 340 -11.36 9.14 22.21
C GLY A 340 -11.30 9.04 20.68
N GLN A 341 -10.27 9.63 20.07
CA GLN A 341 -10.04 9.59 18.63
C GLN A 341 -8.66 9.01 18.28
N PRO A 342 -8.37 7.76 18.68
CA PRO A 342 -7.05 7.16 18.48
C PRO A 342 -6.63 7.14 17.00
N VAL A 343 -5.32 7.24 16.77
CA VAL A 343 -4.66 6.99 15.48
C VAL A 343 -3.95 5.64 15.51
N GLN A 344 -3.88 5.00 14.36
CA GLN A 344 -3.34 3.66 14.14
C GLN A 344 -1.84 3.60 14.40
N GLU A 345 -1.09 4.55 13.85
CA GLU A 345 0.36 4.56 13.92
C GLU A 345 0.87 6.00 14.03
N ARG A 346 1.99 6.16 14.74
CA ARG A 346 2.77 7.39 14.72
C ARG A 346 3.70 7.38 13.50
N VAL A 347 3.49 8.31 12.58
CA VAL A 347 4.20 8.42 11.31
C VAL A 347 5.08 9.68 11.35
N THR A 348 6.36 9.50 11.72
CA THR A 348 7.28 10.64 11.86
C THR A 348 7.77 11.15 10.50
N GLY A 349 7.98 12.47 10.37
CA GLY A 349 8.45 13.04 9.11
C GLY A 349 9.80 12.50 8.66
N ILE A 350 10.72 12.25 9.60
CA ILE A 350 12.05 11.70 9.29
C ILE A 350 11.99 10.23 8.86
N ASP A 351 11.14 9.40 9.47
CA ASP A 351 10.97 8.00 9.07
C ASP A 351 10.27 7.90 7.72
N PHE A 352 9.24 8.74 7.53
CA PHE A 352 8.52 8.83 6.26
C PHE A 352 9.47 9.25 5.13
N MET A 353 10.24 10.32 5.32
CA MET A 353 11.27 10.76 4.36
C MET A 353 12.27 9.63 4.06
N THR A 354 12.86 9.01 5.09
CA THR A 354 13.89 7.98 4.91
C THR A 354 13.37 6.78 4.12
N ARG A 355 12.13 6.33 4.39
CA ARG A 355 11.51 5.21 3.67
C ARG A 355 11.05 5.62 2.26
N LEU A 356 10.60 6.86 2.08
CA LEU A 356 10.23 7.37 0.77
C LEU A 356 11.46 7.53 -0.14
N VAL A 357 12.61 7.96 0.40
CA VAL A 357 13.88 8.01 -0.34
C VAL A 357 14.31 6.62 -0.82
N ARG A 358 14.17 5.59 0.02
CA ARG A 358 14.43 4.19 -0.41
C ARG A 358 13.53 3.76 -1.55
N THR A 359 12.26 4.14 -1.47
CA THR A 359 11.30 3.88 -2.55
C THR A 359 11.74 4.62 -3.81
N ALA A 360 12.10 5.89 -3.70
CA ALA A 360 12.57 6.71 -4.82
C ALA A 360 13.81 6.11 -5.51
N ALA A 361 14.80 5.65 -4.75
CA ALA A 361 15.97 4.95 -5.30
C ALA A 361 15.58 3.67 -6.06
N ALA A 362 14.69 2.86 -5.47
CA ALA A 362 14.26 1.59 -6.06
C ALA A 362 13.29 1.74 -7.25
N GLU A 363 12.77 2.93 -7.50
CA GLU A 363 11.86 3.25 -8.61
C GLU A 363 12.46 4.28 -9.58
N SER A 364 13.71 4.70 -9.36
CA SER A 364 14.38 5.78 -10.10
C SER A 364 13.54 7.07 -10.17
N LEU A 365 12.89 7.44 -9.07
CA LEU A 365 12.13 8.68 -8.98
C LEU A 365 13.07 9.83 -8.57
N PRO A 366 13.22 10.88 -9.41
CA PRO A 366 14.05 12.02 -9.09
C PRO A 366 13.47 12.82 -7.91
N LEU A 367 14.32 13.20 -6.96
CA LEU A 367 13.93 14.01 -5.81
C LEU A 367 14.67 15.34 -5.74
N TYR A 368 14.05 16.32 -5.08
CA TYR A 368 14.61 17.63 -4.81
C TYR A 368 14.61 17.91 -3.31
N LEU A 369 15.66 18.56 -2.80
CA LEU A 369 15.79 18.96 -1.40
C LEU A 369 15.76 20.48 -1.28
N LEU A 370 14.73 21.04 -0.63
CA LEU A 370 14.58 22.47 -0.41
C LEU A 370 14.59 22.79 1.08
N GLY A 371 15.34 23.79 1.53
CA GLY A 371 15.28 24.28 2.90
C GLY A 371 16.58 24.12 3.68
N ALA A 372 16.50 24.31 5.00
CA ALA A 372 17.66 24.41 5.89
C ALA A 372 18.71 25.44 5.42
N ARG A 373 19.88 25.44 6.06
CA ARG A 373 21.05 26.20 5.60
C ARG A 373 21.73 25.42 4.49
N GLU A 374 22.47 26.13 3.63
CA GLU A 374 23.20 25.55 2.51
C GLU A 374 24.06 24.33 2.92
N GLU A 375 24.86 24.47 3.98
CA GLU A 375 25.71 23.36 4.46
C GLU A 375 24.90 22.13 4.89
N VAL A 376 23.69 22.35 5.41
CA VAL A 376 22.81 21.29 5.93
C VAL A 376 22.11 20.56 4.79
N VAL A 377 21.55 21.29 3.83
CA VAL A 377 20.86 20.66 2.68
C VAL A 377 21.85 19.96 1.77
N ARG A 378 23.03 20.56 1.55
CA ARG A 378 24.13 19.93 0.82
C ARG A 378 24.61 18.66 1.53
N GLY A 379 24.88 18.73 2.83
CA GLY A 379 25.28 17.55 3.61
C GLY A 379 24.20 16.46 3.63
N ALA A 380 22.92 16.84 3.61
CA ALA A 380 21.84 15.87 3.47
C ALA A 380 21.84 15.19 2.09
N ALA A 381 22.03 15.95 1.00
CA ALA A 381 22.13 15.41 -0.35
C ALA A 381 23.31 14.42 -0.48
N GLU A 382 24.49 14.79 0.02
CA GLU A 382 25.68 13.95 0.05
C GLU A 382 25.44 12.66 0.85
N ALA A 383 24.89 12.78 2.06
CA ALA A 383 24.59 11.62 2.91
C ALA A 383 23.56 10.67 2.30
N LEU A 384 22.55 11.19 1.59
CA LEU A 384 21.55 10.36 0.92
C LEU A 384 22.16 9.63 -0.29
N THR A 385 23.02 10.31 -1.05
CA THR A 385 23.73 9.71 -2.20
C THR A 385 24.63 8.56 -1.76
N VAL A 386 25.38 8.74 -0.65
CA VAL A 386 26.22 7.67 -0.09
C VAL A 386 25.38 6.48 0.40
N ARG A 387 24.22 6.74 1.03
CA ARG A 387 23.35 5.67 1.55
C ARG A 387 22.55 4.95 0.46
N HIS A 388 22.28 5.62 -0.65
CA HIS A 388 21.46 5.13 -1.76
C HIS A 388 22.10 5.50 -3.10
N PRO A 389 23.06 4.70 -3.60
CA PRO A 389 23.77 5.01 -4.84
C PRO A 389 22.88 5.14 -6.08
N ASP A 390 21.76 4.41 -6.12
CA ASP A 390 20.78 4.45 -7.22
C ASP A 390 19.80 5.64 -7.13
N LEU A 391 19.96 6.51 -6.12
CA LEU A 391 19.08 7.66 -5.89
C LEU A 391 19.38 8.80 -6.87
N GLN A 392 18.35 9.27 -7.57
CA GLN A 392 18.44 10.46 -8.41
C GLN A 392 18.08 11.71 -7.60
N ILE A 393 19.09 12.52 -7.25
CA ILE A 393 18.88 13.85 -6.69
C ILE A 393 18.89 14.84 -7.85
N ALA A 394 17.71 15.35 -8.22
CA ALA A 394 17.52 16.30 -9.32
C ALA A 394 18.06 17.70 -8.98
N GLY A 395 18.17 18.03 -7.70
CA GLY A 395 18.77 19.26 -7.23
C GLY A 395 18.55 19.48 -5.74
N TRP A 396 19.16 20.54 -5.23
CA TRP A 396 18.95 21.01 -3.86
C TRP A 396 19.13 22.51 -3.78
N ARG A 397 18.43 23.17 -2.84
CA ARG A 397 18.56 24.60 -2.55
C ARG A 397 18.26 24.90 -1.09
N ASP A 398 18.90 25.90 -0.52
CA ASP A 398 18.67 26.32 0.86
C ASP A 398 17.28 26.99 1.04
N GLY A 399 16.88 27.23 2.28
CA GLY A 399 15.57 27.81 2.63
C GLY A 399 15.54 29.33 2.82
N TYR A 400 16.64 30.03 2.54
CA TYR A 400 16.81 31.46 2.83
C TYR A 400 16.69 32.30 1.56
N PHE A 401 15.56 32.16 0.88
CA PHE A 401 15.14 32.99 -0.25
C PHE A 401 13.86 33.77 0.09
N ASP A 402 13.55 34.79 -0.72
CA ASP A 402 12.29 35.53 -0.62
C ASP A 402 11.11 34.61 -1.02
N PRO A 403 10.11 34.37 -0.15
CA PRO A 403 8.95 33.54 -0.50
C PRO A 403 8.18 34.00 -1.75
N ALA A 404 8.28 35.27 -2.14
CA ALA A 404 7.69 35.80 -3.37
C ALA A 404 8.48 35.42 -4.64
N ASP A 405 9.70 34.92 -4.50
CA ASP A 405 10.55 34.47 -5.60
C ASP A 405 10.03 33.15 -6.19
N GLN A 406 9.32 33.27 -7.31
CA GLN A 406 8.78 32.14 -8.06
C GLN A 406 9.86 31.32 -8.78
N SER A 407 11.08 31.87 -8.95
CA SER A 407 12.16 31.18 -9.67
C SER A 407 12.54 29.85 -9.01
N VAL A 408 12.38 29.75 -7.68
CA VAL A 408 12.62 28.52 -6.92
C VAL A 408 11.67 27.41 -7.35
N ALA A 409 10.38 27.72 -7.51
CA ALA A 409 9.39 26.73 -7.93
C ALA A 409 9.62 26.29 -9.39
N GLU A 410 10.00 27.24 -10.25
CA GLU A 410 10.35 26.97 -11.65
C GLU A 410 11.62 26.11 -11.77
N GLU A 411 12.65 26.39 -10.98
CA GLU A 411 13.88 25.60 -10.88
C GLU A 411 13.55 24.15 -10.50
N ILE A 412 12.77 23.96 -9.43
CA ILE A 412 12.35 22.63 -8.97
C ILE A 412 11.56 21.91 -10.06
N ARG A 413 10.62 22.59 -10.74
CA ARG A 413 9.87 21.98 -11.85
C ARG A 413 10.79 21.59 -13.01
N SER A 414 11.73 22.46 -13.38
CA SER A 414 12.66 22.25 -14.50
C SER A 414 13.63 21.09 -14.24
N SER A 415 13.95 20.81 -12.97
CA SER A 415 14.79 19.67 -12.57
C SER A 415 14.16 18.30 -12.87
N GLY A 416 12.86 18.24 -13.15
CA GLY A 416 12.12 17.00 -13.39
C GLY A 416 11.79 16.21 -12.11
N ALA A 417 12.01 16.78 -10.93
CA ALA A 417 11.72 16.15 -9.65
C ALA A 417 10.26 15.68 -9.53
N LYS A 418 10.08 14.46 -9.00
CA LYS A 418 8.77 13.87 -8.67
C LYS A 418 8.49 13.88 -7.18
N ILE A 419 9.53 14.07 -6.36
CA ILE A 419 9.42 14.16 -4.91
C ILE A 419 10.18 15.42 -4.46
N LEU A 420 9.53 16.28 -3.69
CA LEU A 420 10.10 17.47 -3.10
C LEU A 420 10.08 17.34 -1.57
N PHE A 421 11.24 17.37 -0.94
CA PHE A 421 11.33 17.47 0.53
C PHE A 421 11.60 18.92 0.92
N VAL A 422 10.76 19.49 1.79
CA VAL A 422 10.87 20.89 2.22
C VAL A 422 11.16 20.98 3.73
N ALA A 423 12.29 21.60 4.07
CA ALA A 423 12.84 21.74 5.43
C ALA A 423 12.94 23.22 5.84
N MET A 424 11.89 24.01 5.61
CA MET A 424 11.84 25.44 6.00
C MET A 424 11.24 25.68 7.38
N GLY A 425 10.70 24.62 8.01
CA GLY A 425 10.03 24.69 9.30
C GLY A 425 8.56 25.06 9.18
N LEU A 426 7.81 24.74 10.23
CA LEU A 426 6.39 25.03 10.36
C LEU A 426 6.18 26.49 10.79
N PRO A 427 5.18 27.21 10.23
CA PRO A 427 4.24 26.79 9.18
C PRO A 427 4.70 27.11 7.74
N ARG A 428 5.89 27.72 7.58
CA ARG A 428 6.37 28.29 6.32
C ARG A 428 6.41 27.27 5.18
N GLN A 429 6.81 26.04 5.45
CA GLN A 429 6.98 25.01 4.43
C GLN A 429 5.65 24.59 3.78
N GLU A 430 4.59 24.33 4.55
CA GLU A 430 3.29 23.92 3.99
C GLU A 430 2.62 25.06 3.25
N ILE A 431 2.71 26.29 3.78
CA ILE A 431 2.15 27.48 3.13
C ILE A 431 2.83 27.70 1.77
N TRP A 432 4.17 27.69 1.74
CA TRP A 432 4.92 27.92 0.50
C TRP A 432 4.63 26.85 -0.55
N ILE A 433 4.51 25.57 -0.16
CA ILE A 433 4.16 24.48 -1.08
C ILE A 433 2.77 24.72 -1.68
N MET A 434 1.78 25.08 -0.86
CA MET A 434 0.41 25.29 -1.34
C MET A 434 0.29 26.51 -2.26
N GLU A 435 0.98 27.60 -1.94
CA GLU A 435 1.00 28.81 -2.76
C GLU A 435 1.68 28.57 -4.11
N ASN A 436 2.74 27.76 -4.14
CA ASN A 436 3.49 27.43 -5.36
C ASN A 436 3.04 26.14 -6.04
N ALA A 437 2.00 25.47 -5.54
CA ALA A 437 1.52 24.21 -6.11
C ALA A 437 1.21 24.28 -7.62
N PRO A 438 0.60 25.37 -8.15
CA PRO A 438 0.39 25.52 -9.59
C PRO A 438 1.69 25.59 -10.41
N LEU A 439 2.78 26.12 -9.82
CA LEU A 439 4.06 26.31 -10.48
C LEU A 439 4.95 25.06 -10.43
N LEU A 440 4.88 24.30 -9.33
CA LEU A 440 5.68 23.09 -9.11
C LEU A 440 5.30 21.96 -10.08
N GLY A 441 4.04 21.87 -10.51
CA GLY A 441 3.55 20.83 -11.39
C GLY A 441 3.28 19.50 -10.67
N ASP A 442 3.62 18.38 -11.30
CA ASP A 442 3.25 17.04 -10.83
C ASP A 442 4.30 16.40 -9.92
N MET A 443 4.11 16.52 -8.60
CA MET A 443 5.02 15.94 -7.61
C MET A 443 4.36 15.65 -6.27
N VAL A 444 5.05 14.87 -5.43
CA VAL A 444 4.74 14.76 -4.00
C VAL A 444 5.64 15.71 -3.24
N ALA A 445 5.03 16.68 -2.54
CA ALA A 445 5.77 17.61 -1.69
C ALA A 445 5.56 17.22 -0.23
N VAL A 446 6.65 17.08 0.52
CA VAL A 446 6.62 16.62 1.91
C VAL A 446 7.32 17.66 2.80
N GLY A 447 6.58 18.20 3.76
CA GLY A 447 7.16 19.00 4.82
C GLY A 447 7.91 18.10 5.79
N VAL A 448 9.23 18.26 5.92
CA VAL A 448 10.08 17.39 6.76
C VAL A 448 10.75 18.12 7.92
N GLY A 449 10.59 19.45 8.00
CA GLY A 449 11.15 20.26 9.08
C GLY A 449 12.64 19.99 9.30
N GLY A 450 13.05 19.77 10.55
CA GLY A 450 14.47 19.53 10.89
C GLY A 450 15.00 18.12 10.57
N ALA A 451 14.39 17.38 9.64
CA ALA A 451 14.92 16.09 9.21
C ALA A 451 16.28 16.22 8.53
N PHE A 452 16.52 17.31 7.78
CA PHE A 452 17.80 17.54 7.10
C PHE A 452 18.96 17.68 8.08
N ASP A 453 18.77 18.35 9.23
CA ASP A 453 19.81 18.44 10.27
C ASP A 453 20.23 17.06 10.80
N VAL A 454 19.31 16.09 10.86
CA VAL A 454 19.63 14.73 11.31
C VAL A 454 20.27 13.90 10.20
N ILE A 455 19.80 14.07 8.96
CA ILE A 455 20.31 13.30 7.81
C ILE A 455 21.73 13.74 7.45
N SER A 456 22.02 15.04 7.49
CA SER A 456 23.36 15.61 7.27
C SER A 456 24.35 15.28 8.40
N GLY A 457 23.89 14.73 9.52
CA GLY A 457 24.72 14.39 10.68
C GLY A 457 24.98 15.55 11.64
N LYS A 458 24.45 16.74 11.37
CA LYS A 458 24.58 17.92 12.24
C LYS A 458 23.92 17.71 13.60
N LEU A 459 22.76 17.07 13.63
CA LEU A 459 22.05 16.68 14.86
C LEU A 459 21.97 15.16 14.99
N LYS A 460 22.07 14.66 16.22
CA LYS A 460 21.88 13.23 16.49
C LYS A 460 20.40 12.96 16.73
N ARG A 461 19.87 11.90 16.12
CA ARG A 461 18.52 11.43 16.42
C ARG A 461 18.47 10.87 17.85
N ALA A 462 17.33 11.04 18.53
CA ALA A 462 17.10 10.46 19.84
C ALA A 462 17.32 8.93 19.83
N PRO A 463 17.97 8.34 20.84
CA PRO A 463 18.10 6.89 20.95
C PRO A 463 16.73 6.18 20.96
N ARG A 464 16.67 4.93 20.51
CA ARG A 464 15.40 4.18 20.39
C ARG A 464 14.59 4.12 21.71
N ILE A 465 15.26 4.10 22.86
CA ILE A 465 14.61 4.11 24.18
C ILE A 465 13.84 5.42 24.37
N TRP A 466 14.45 6.56 24.09
CA TRP A 466 13.81 7.88 24.17
C TRP A 466 12.64 8.00 23.19
N GLN A 467 12.78 7.45 21.98
CA GLN A 467 11.69 7.41 21.00
C GLN A 467 10.50 6.56 21.50
N LYS A 468 10.76 5.39 22.06
CA LYS A 468 9.73 4.50 22.62
C LYS A 468 9.02 5.11 23.83
N LEU A 469 9.75 5.86 24.66
CA LEU A 469 9.20 6.59 25.80
C LEU A 469 8.49 7.90 25.41
N GLY A 470 8.55 8.32 24.13
CA GLY A 470 7.96 9.58 23.68
C GLY A 470 8.73 10.83 24.12
N LEU A 471 9.98 10.68 24.57
CA LEU A 471 10.84 11.75 25.09
C LEU A 471 11.72 12.40 24.01
N GLU A 472 11.38 12.23 22.74
CA GLU A 472 12.17 12.81 21.62
C GLU A 472 12.27 14.34 21.71
N TRP A 473 11.20 14.99 22.18
CA TRP A 473 11.19 16.44 22.41
C TRP A 473 12.22 16.85 23.48
N LEU A 474 12.32 16.08 24.58
CA LEU A 474 13.26 16.35 25.66
C LEU A 474 14.71 16.10 25.21
N TYR A 475 14.96 15.03 24.46
CA TYR A 475 16.28 14.78 23.87
C TYR A 475 16.70 15.91 22.92
N ARG A 476 15.74 16.49 22.19
CA ARG A 476 15.99 17.62 21.30
C ARG A 476 16.21 18.92 22.07
N LEU A 477 15.49 19.15 23.17
CA LEU A 477 15.73 20.28 24.06
C LEU A 477 17.13 20.25 24.68
N ILE A 478 17.63 19.06 25.04
CA ILE A 478 19.01 18.89 25.52
C ILE A 478 20.04 19.30 24.44
N GLN A 479 19.81 18.94 23.19
CA GLN A 479 20.68 19.33 22.07
C GLN A 479 20.52 20.80 21.65
N GLU A 480 19.32 21.35 21.79
CA GLU A 480 18.96 22.71 21.37
C GLU A 480 18.34 23.49 22.55
N PRO A 481 19.13 23.94 23.54
CA PRO A 481 18.60 24.51 24.79
C PRO A 481 17.69 25.72 24.59
N TRP A 482 17.95 26.53 23.57
CA TRP A 482 17.14 27.72 23.22
C TRP A 482 15.69 27.39 22.84
N ARG A 483 15.39 26.11 22.57
CA ARG A 483 14.06 25.63 22.19
C ARG A 483 13.06 25.60 23.35
N TRP A 484 13.51 25.77 24.59
CA TRP A 484 12.67 25.73 25.80
C TRP A 484 11.41 26.61 25.70
N LYS A 485 11.52 27.80 25.08
CA LYS A 485 10.39 28.72 24.86
C LYS A 485 9.28 28.10 24.01
N ARG A 486 9.64 27.30 23.00
CA ARG A 486 8.68 26.58 22.14
C ARG A 486 8.14 25.34 22.85
N ASP A 487 8.94 24.70 23.68
CA ASP A 487 8.50 23.53 24.43
C ASP A 487 7.55 23.90 25.59
N LEU A 488 7.55 25.16 26.06
CA LEU A 488 6.51 25.67 26.97
C LEU A 488 5.10 25.58 26.36
N ASP A 489 4.97 25.78 25.05
CA ASP A 489 3.69 25.64 24.35
C ASP A 489 3.17 24.19 24.37
N LEU A 490 4.02 23.19 24.61
CA LEU A 490 3.57 21.80 24.81
C LEU A 490 2.76 21.66 26.11
N PHE A 491 3.11 22.38 27.17
CA PHE A 491 2.33 22.36 28.41
C PHE A 491 0.97 23.04 28.20
N ILE A 492 0.94 24.14 27.45
CA ILE A 492 -0.31 24.81 27.05
C ILE A 492 -1.19 23.86 26.23
N PHE A 493 -0.59 23.11 25.30
CA PHE A 493 -1.29 22.09 24.52
C PHE A 493 -1.92 21.03 25.43
N VAL A 494 -1.19 20.49 26.41
CA VAL A 494 -1.71 19.51 27.38
C VAL A 494 -2.89 20.08 28.17
N ILE A 495 -2.78 21.31 28.67
CA ILE A 495 -3.88 21.99 29.40
C ILE A 495 -5.11 22.12 28.50
N LYS A 496 -4.95 22.57 27.25
CA LYS A 496 -6.07 22.67 26.30
C LYS A 496 -6.70 21.31 26.02
N VAL A 497 -5.92 20.23 25.90
CA VAL A 497 -6.44 18.87 25.72
C VAL A 497 -7.29 18.44 26.92
N LEU A 498 -6.83 18.73 28.15
CA LEU A 498 -7.60 18.46 29.38
C LEU A 498 -8.91 19.26 29.39
N LEU A 499 -8.86 20.56 29.10
CA LEU A 499 -10.05 21.41 29.01
C LEU A 499 -11.02 20.96 27.91
N THR A 500 -10.50 20.47 26.78
CA THR A 500 -11.30 19.90 25.69
C THR A 500 -12.06 18.67 26.15
N ARG A 501 -11.42 17.79 26.93
CA ARG A 501 -12.04 16.56 27.46
C ARG A 501 -13.20 16.87 28.42
N ILE A 502 -13.09 17.94 29.20
CA ILE A 502 -14.12 18.37 30.17
C ILE A 502 -15.18 19.28 29.51
N GLY A 503 -15.02 19.60 28.22
CA GLY A 503 -15.97 20.42 27.46
C GLY A 503 -15.83 21.94 27.67
N LEU A 504 -14.81 22.38 28.40
CA LEU A 504 -14.53 23.80 28.68
C LEU A 504 -13.75 24.50 27.55
N TYR A 505 -13.21 23.73 26.61
CA TYR A 505 -12.55 24.26 25.43
C TYR A 505 -13.08 23.57 24.17
N SER A 506 -13.76 24.33 23.32
CA SER A 506 -13.89 23.96 21.91
C SER A 506 -12.95 24.87 21.13
N GLY A 507 -11.81 24.32 20.69
CA GLY A 507 -10.95 25.01 19.74
C GLY A 507 -11.72 25.42 18.48
N ARG A 508 -11.07 26.13 17.55
CA ARG A 508 -11.75 26.70 16.37
C ARG A 508 -12.40 25.58 15.55
N LYS A 509 -13.72 25.39 15.70
CA LYS A 509 -14.48 24.39 14.92
C LYS A 509 -14.47 24.82 13.46
N GLU A 510 -14.31 23.86 12.55
CA GLU A 510 -14.52 24.07 11.13
C GLU A 510 -15.88 24.74 10.91
N ARG A 511 -15.89 25.96 10.38
CA ARG A 511 -17.10 26.47 9.73
C ARG A 511 -17.24 25.63 8.46
N ASN A 512 -18.30 24.82 8.40
CA ASN A 512 -18.71 24.17 7.16
C ASN A 512 -19.02 25.28 6.14
N SER A 513 -18.19 25.39 5.11
CA SER A 513 -18.47 26.09 3.85
C SER A 513 -18.62 25.04 2.77
#